data_AF-M9RIW6-F1
#
_entry.id   AF-M9RIW6-F1
#
_cell.length_a   1.000
_cell.length_b   1.000
_cell.length_c   1.000
_cell.angle_alpha   90.00
_cell.angle_beta   90.00
_cell.angle_gamma   90.00
#
_symmetry.space_group_name_H-M   'P 1'
#
loop_
_entity.id
_entity.type
_entity.pdbx_description
1 polymer ?
#
loop_
_entity_poly.entity_id
_entity_poly.type
_entity_poly.pdbx_seq_one_letter_code
_entity_poly.pdbx_strand_id
1 'polypeptide(L)'
;MVDAWTSLKNKFGRQVDLKYIFPGLFSDQDTGLANSGTSGGADQKKPITANGHKDATNDLDQVKKWWTETPTANIGLACAASGIVVVDPDTYKPTFAWDQFRVEKGIDVIKTLTQRSARGGWHYIFAAQADTKYPGSLAVEVDVKHKGYIMLAPSKFEGKVYAWHNDDDIADAPDWIKAKAPVRNVATIAPQVDELTIADVSGPMFVEQARIDKALDAIPAAELDYGDWVKVGMGLCHETMGEESGLALWDQWSRQDPRYKGGDDLAKRWAKFTVGSDNPVTMRSIFEMAKARKPDYLLPDWAAGWVYNKALMEFHQLATGHSIKPGAFNAKFTRMPECYAAERTASMLVLRHMRTVANTMFWPCDDRIIGHRGLDYVNVFQRHDVTPVAPMTLDAELAVQTILEHAYSLVADPAEAELLLTFLAYVYQNPGKRVRWAIVLFGIQGNGKSFWVELMKRLMGHNAGEVAGTTVSQRFTGWAVNKLFIAIEEIRVPSDSKSSICSPANFRTRACVRCL
;
A
#
# COMPACT_ATOMS: atom_id res chain seq x y z
N MET A 1 15.62 -37.29 11.38
CA MET A 1 14.60 -37.33 10.30
C MET A 1 13.49 -38.33 10.56
N VAL A 2 13.78 -39.56 11.02
CA VAL A 2 12.74 -40.52 11.43
C VAL A 2 11.84 -39.98 12.56
N ASP A 3 12.42 -39.24 13.52
CA ASP A 3 11.63 -38.56 14.57
C ASP A 3 10.82 -37.38 14.04
N ALA A 4 11.39 -36.62 13.10
CA ALA A 4 10.68 -35.56 12.39
C ALA A 4 9.49 -36.13 11.60
N TRP A 5 9.66 -37.29 10.97
CA TRP A 5 8.58 -38.03 10.33
C TRP A 5 7.50 -38.47 11.33
N THR A 6 7.90 -39.03 12.48
CA THR A 6 6.94 -39.46 13.51
C THR A 6 6.15 -38.26 14.06
N SER A 7 6.81 -37.12 14.24
CA SER A 7 6.21 -35.85 14.62
C SER A 7 5.25 -35.33 13.53
N LEU A 8 5.66 -35.33 12.26
CA LEU A 8 4.82 -34.96 11.12
C LEU A 8 3.60 -35.89 11.03
N LYS A 9 3.78 -37.19 11.19
CA LYS A 9 2.70 -38.19 11.20
C LYS A 9 1.69 -37.91 12.31
N ASN A 10 2.15 -37.51 13.51
CA ASN A 10 1.26 -37.12 14.60
C ASN A 10 0.54 -35.81 14.34
N LYS A 11 1.24 -34.82 13.78
CA LYS A 11 0.69 -33.50 13.43
C LYS A 11 -0.40 -33.64 12.36
N PHE A 12 -0.15 -34.43 11.34
CA PHE A 12 -1.04 -34.57 10.20
C PHE A 12 -2.11 -35.65 10.37
N GLY A 13 -1.80 -36.77 11.03
CA GLY A 13 -2.71 -37.90 11.24
C GLY A 13 -3.95 -37.59 12.10
N ARG A 14 -4.03 -36.39 12.68
CA ARG A 14 -5.24 -35.88 13.37
C ARG A 14 -6.23 -35.16 12.46
N GLN A 15 -5.82 -34.75 11.26
CA GLN A 15 -6.53 -33.72 10.47
C GLN A 15 -6.79 -34.16 9.02
N VAL A 16 -5.87 -34.90 8.39
CA VAL A 16 -6.06 -35.53 7.07
C VAL A 16 -5.18 -36.79 7.03
N ASP A 17 -5.59 -37.81 6.28
CA ASP A 17 -4.86 -39.08 6.18
C ASP A 17 -3.59 -38.92 5.29
N LEU A 18 -2.60 -38.20 5.80
CA LEU A 18 -1.38 -37.81 5.10
C LEU A 18 -0.40 -38.97 5.06
N LYS A 19 -0.39 -39.61 3.89
CA LYS A 19 0.19 -40.93 3.71
C LYS A 19 1.47 -40.85 2.89
N TYR A 20 1.57 -40.04 1.84
CA TYR A 20 2.56 -40.34 0.80
C TYR A 20 3.74 -39.36 0.77
N ILE A 21 4.86 -39.77 1.37
CA ILE A 21 6.13 -39.02 1.39
C ILE A 21 7.22 -39.69 0.55
N PHE A 22 8.24 -38.92 0.18
CA PHE A 22 9.42 -39.42 -0.54
C PHE A 22 10.67 -38.57 -0.21
N PRO A 23 11.88 -39.14 -0.34
CA PRO A 23 13.15 -38.43 -0.14
C PRO A 23 13.50 -37.52 -1.34
N GLY A 24 13.95 -36.28 -1.06
CA GLY A 24 14.41 -35.30 -2.08
C GLY A 24 15.91 -34.96 -2.01
N LEU A 25 16.50 -34.58 -3.14
CA LEU A 25 17.95 -34.32 -3.30
C LEU A 25 18.46 -33.04 -2.61
N PHE A 26 19.75 -33.08 -2.27
CA PHE A 26 20.65 -31.98 -1.89
C PHE A 26 21.74 -31.85 -2.98
N SER A 27 22.17 -30.62 -3.29
CA SER A 27 23.55 -30.37 -3.73
C SER A 27 24.10 -29.22 -2.93
N ASP A 28 24.66 -29.48 -1.75
CA ASP A 28 25.61 -28.55 -1.12
C ASP A 28 27.02 -29.17 -1.01
N GLN A 29 27.28 -30.31 -1.68
CA GLN A 29 28.63 -30.85 -1.79
C GLN A 29 28.95 -31.41 -3.16
N ASP A 30 30.05 -30.88 -3.67
CA ASP A 30 30.93 -31.36 -4.73
C ASP A 30 31.39 -32.80 -4.43
N THR A 31 30.55 -33.81 -4.70
CA THR A 31 30.97 -35.20 -4.69
C THR A 31 31.50 -35.53 -6.07
N GLY A 32 32.79 -35.28 -6.25
CA GLY A 32 33.54 -35.67 -7.44
C GLY A 32 33.39 -37.15 -7.74
N LEU A 33 32.43 -37.51 -8.59
CA LEU A 33 32.39 -38.70 -9.41
C LEU A 33 31.80 -38.31 -10.76
N ALA A 34 32.70 -38.10 -11.71
CA ALA A 34 32.38 -37.84 -13.10
C ALA A 34 31.63 -39.03 -13.71
N ASN A 35 30.57 -38.75 -14.47
CA ASN A 35 30.40 -39.34 -15.79
C ASN A 35 29.41 -38.54 -16.66
N SER A 36 29.99 -38.01 -17.75
CA SER A 36 29.42 -37.71 -19.06
C SER A 36 28.01 -37.12 -19.18
N GLY A 37 27.95 -35.83 -19.55
CA GLY A 37 27.17 -35.44 -20.73
C GLY A 37 25.83 -34.77 -20.48
N THR A 38 25.84 -33.53 -20.00
CA THR A 38 25.10 -32.37 -20.55
C THR A 38 25.22 -31.22 -19.56
N SER A 39 25.67 -30.07 -20.07
CA SER A 39 25.89 -28.84 -19.30
C SER A 39 24.57 -28.26 -18.77
N GLY A 40 24.37 -28.28 -17.45
CA GLY A 40 23.32 -27.58 -16.73
C GLY A 40 23.54 -27.71 -15.21
N GLY A 41 23.96 -26.62 -14.58
CA GLY A 41 24.49 -26.55 -13.22
C GLY A 41 23.53 -26.88 -12.05
N ALA A 42 24.13 -26.88 -10.86
CA ALA A 42 23.64 -27.27 -9.54
C ALA A 42 22.25 -26.73 -9.12
N ASP A 43 21.65 -27.40 -8.13
CA ASP A 43 20.47 -27.01 -7.33
C ASP A 43 19.07 -27.26 -7.93
N GLN A 44 18.66 -28.53 -8.02
CA GLN A 44 17.29 -28.89 -8.38
C GLN A 44 16.55 -29.63 -7.25
N LYS A 45 15.33 -29.16 -6.90
CA LYS A 45 14.39 -29.79 -5.94
C LYS A 45 13.78 -31.09 -6.51
N LYS A 46 14.62 -32.07 -6.82
CA LYS A 46 14.22 -33.33 -7.46
C LYS A 46 14.07 -34.47 -6.45
N PRO A 47 13.04 -35.33 -6.58
CA PRO A 47 12.96 -36.57 -5.82
C PRO A 47 14.16 -37.48 -6.10
N ILE A 48 14.59 -38.25 -5.09
CA ILE A 48 15.66 -39.27 -5.23
C ILE A 48 15.12 -40.57 -5.87
N THR A 49 13.81 -40.80 -5.76
CA THR A 49 13.12 -41.99 -6.24
C THR A 49 13.02 -42.05 -7.77
N ALA A 50 13.04 -43.27 -8.34
CA ALA A 50 13.11 -43.50 -9.78
C ALA A 50 11.93 -42.91 -10.58
N ASN A 51 10.70 -42.99 -10.04
CA ASN A 51 9.50 -42.39 -10.64
C ASN A 51 9.11 -41.05 -10.00
N GLY A 52 10.02 -40.45 -9.23
CA GLY A 52 9.78 -39.18 -8.58
C GLY A 52 8.77 -39.25 -7.43
N HIS A 53 7.99 -38.19 -7.26
CA HIS A 53 6.93 -38.12 -6.25
C HIS A 53 5.82 -39.19 -6.42
N LYS A 54 5.81 -39.93 -7.54
CA LYS A 54 4.89 -41.05 -7.75
C LYS A 54 5.26 -42.29 -6.93
N ASP A 55 6.52 -42.41 -6.51
CA ASP A 55 6.97 -43.47 -5.60
C ASP A 55 6.71 -43.12 -4.13
N ALA A 56 6.03 -41.99 -3.86
CA ALA A 56 5.72 -41.60 -2.50
C ALA A 56 4.93 -42.71 -1.79
N THR A 57 5.27 -42.97 -0.53
CA THR A 57 4.70 -44.09 0.23
C THR A 57 4.33 -43.66 1.65
N ASN A 58 3.41 -44.40 2.25
CA ASN A 58 3.04 -44.33 3.66
C ASN A 58 3.56 -45.52 4.48
N ASP A 59 4.26 -46.44 3.82
CA ASP A 59 4.90 -47.58 4.45
C ASP A 59 6.08 -47.11 5.31
N LEU A 60 5.94 -47.31 6.62
CA LEU A 60 6.95 -46.92 7.60
C LEU A 60 8.28 -47.62 7.37
N ASP A 61 8.28 -48.86 6.89
CA ASP A 61 9.52 -49.61 6.72
C ASP A 61 10.28 -49.10 5.50
N GLN A 62 9.56 -48.76 4.43
CA GLN A 62 10.15 -48.09 3.27
C GLN A 62 10.66 -46.68 3.59
N VAL A 63 9.92 -45.90 4.39
CA VAL A 63 10.36 -44.58 4.87
C VAL A 63 11.61 -44.69 5.73
N LYS A 64 11.64 -45.62 6.70
CA LYS A 64 12.83 -45.87 7.52
C LYS A 64 14.00 -46.25 6.64
N LYS A 65 13.82 -47.18 5.69
CA LYS A 65 14.85 -47.59 4.74
C LYS A 65 15.46 -46.40 4.01
N TRP A 66 14.64 -45.52 3.41
CA TRP A 66 15.14 -44.34 2.70
C TRP A 66 15.97 -43.40 3.58
N TRP A 67 15.54 -43.13 4.81
CA TRP A 67 16.29 -42.25 5.72
C TRP A 67 17.42 -42.95 6.49
N THR A 68 17.47 -44.29 6.50
CA THR A 68 18.66 -45.05 6.89
C THR A 68 19.72 -44.98 5.79
N GLU A 69 19.33 -45.14 4.54
CA GLU A 69 20.23 -45.07 3.37
C GLU A 69 20.68 -43.63 3.07
N THR A 70 19.81 -42.63 3.30
CA THR A 70 20.12 -41.22 3.06
C THR A 70 19.60 -40.34 4.22
N PRO A 71 20.32 -40.25 5.35
CA PRO A 71 19.86 -39.55 6.55
C PRO A 71 19.60 -38.04 6.38
N THR A 72 20.24 -37.42 5.39
CA THR A 72 20.15 -35.99 5.07
C THR A 72 19.10 -35.67 4.01
N ALA A 73 18.39 -36.66 3.47
CA ALA A 73 17.38 -36.45 2.44
C ALA A 73 16.27 -35.52 2.95
N ASN A 74 15.86 -34.56 2.12
CA ASN A 74 14.74 -33.68 2.42
C ASN A 74 13.40 -34.44 2.32
N ILE A 75 12.34 -33.88 2.92
CA ILE A 75 11.01 -34.49 2.97
C ILE A 75 10.12 -33.88 1.90
N GLY A 76 9.79 -34.67 0.87
CA GLY A 76 8.76 -34.36 -0.10
C GLY A 76 7.41 -34.96 0.29
N LEU A 77 6.32 -34.23 0.03
CA LEU A 77 4.95 -34.68 0.25
C LEU A 77 4.17 -34.64 -1.07
N ALA A 78 3.64 -35.78 -1.50
CA ALA A 78 2.79 -35.87 -2.69
C ALA A 78 1.37 -35.36 -2.35
N CYS A 79 0.95 -34.25 -2.98
CA CYS A 79 -0.25 -33.53 -2.57
C CYS A 79 -1.55 -34.31 -2.85
N ALA A 80 -1.77 -34.72 -4.11
CA ALA A 80 -2.98 -35.45 -4.49
C ALA A 80 -3.13 -36.80 -3.78
N ALA A 81 -2.05 -37.58 -3.68
CA ALA A 81 -2.05 -38.86 -2.98
C ALA A 81 -2.37 -38.69 -1.49
N SER A 82 -1.96 -37.56 -0.91
CA SER A 82 -2.26 -37.22 0.48
C SER A 82 -3.56 -36.45 0.68
N GLY A 83 -4.40 -36.32 -0.37
CA GLY A 83 -5.70 -35.66 -0.26
C GLY A 83 -5.65 -34.16 0.01
N ILE A 84 -4.58 -33.47 -0.38
CA ILE A 84 -4.42 -32.03 -0.15
C ILE A 84 -4.27 -31.22 -1.45
N VAL A 85 -4.58 -29.93 -1.35
CA VAL A 85 -4.23 -28.90 -2.34
C VAL A 85 -3.51 -27.78 -1.63
N VAL A 86 -2.45 -27.26 -2.25
CA VAL A 86 -1.61 -26.22 -1.67
C VAL A 86 -1.64 -24.99 -2.55
N VAL A 87 -1.84 -23.83 -1.93
CA VAL A 87 -1.61 -22.53 -2.59
C VAL A 87 -0.21 -22.06 -2.20
N ASP A 88 0.67 -21.93 -3.19
CA ASP A 88 2.10 -21.63 -3.05
C ASP A 88 2.42 -20.27 -3.69
N PRO A 89 2.13 -19.15 -3.01
CA PRO A 89 2.57 -17.85 -3.46
C PRO A 89 4.06 -17.66 -3.16
N ASP A 90 4.83 -17.45 -4.22
CA ASP A 90 6.25 -17.13 -4.17
C ASP A 90 6.43 -15.65 -3.80
N THR A 91 6.08 -15.27 -2.56
CA THR A 91 6.11 -13.86 -2.09
C THR A 91 7.50 -13.21 -2.09
N TYR A 92 8.54 -13.98 -2.38
CA TYR A 92 9.91 -13.48 -2.54
C TYR A 92 10.20 -13.00 -3.98
N LYS A 93 9.36 -13.31 -4.96
CA LYS A 93 9.52 -12.85 -6.35
C LYS A 93 8.87 -11.47 -6.53
N PRO A 94 9.51 -10.52 -7.22
CA PRO A 94 9.00 -9.16 -7.34
C PRO A 94 7.71 -9.04 -8.18
N THR A 95 7.42 -10.02 -9.03
CA THR A 95 6.24 -10.06 -9.91
C THR A 95 5.00 -10.71 -9.28
N PHE A 96 5.07 -11.14 -8.02
CA PHE A 96 3.99 -11.90 -7.39
C PHE A 96 2.71 -11.07 -7.22
N ALA A 97 1.57 -11.64 -7.61
CA ALA A 97 0.27 -10.96 -7.62
C ALA A 97 -0.69 -11.49 -6.53
N TRP A 98 -0.15 -12.01 -5.43
CA TRP A 98 -0.94 -12.64 -4.37
C TRP A 98 -1.84 -11.65 -3.62
N ASP A 99 -1.30 -10.49 -3.24
CA ASP A 99 -2.07 -9.49 -2.48
C ASP A 99 -3.21 -8.91 -3.30
N GLN A 100 -2.96 -8.64 -4.60
CA GLN A 100 -3.99 -8.21 -5.54
C GLN A 100 -5.08 -9.29 -5.68
N PHE A 101 -4.70 -10.55 -5.91
CA PHE A 101 -5.66 -11.65 -6.01
C PHE A 101 -6.53 -11.77 -4.75
N ARG A 102 -5.92 -11.62 -3.56
CA ARG A 102 -6.66 -11.64 -2.29
C ARG A 102 -7.66 -10.51 -2.18
N VAL A 103 -7.29 -9.28 -2.55
CA VAL A 103 -8.21 -8.13 -2.54
C VAL A 103 -9.36 -8.35 -3.52
N GLU A 104 -9.08 -8.76 -4.76
CA GLU A 104 -10.09 -9.01 -5.79
C GLU A 104 -11.09 -10.10 -5.40
N LYS A 105 -10.62 -11.13 -4.68
CA LYS A 105 -11.46 -12.24 -4.19
C LYS A 105 -12.05 -12.00 -2.80
N GLY A 106 -11.76 -10.86 -2.16
CA GLY A 106 -12.22 -10.58 -0.80
C GLY A 106 -11.66 -11.53 0.27
N ILE A 107 -10.43 -12.01 0.09
CA ILE A 107 -9.75 -12.97 0.97
C ILE A 107 -8.95 -12.23 2.04
N ASP A 108 -9.62 -11.85 3.13
CA ASP A 108 -8.99 -11.11 4.24
C ASP A 108 -8.05 -11.97 5.09
N VAL A 109 -8.43 -13.22 5.39
CA VAL A 109 -7.64 -14.15 6.22
C VAL A 109 -7.74 -15.56 5.66
N ILE A 110 -6.61 -16.27 5.61
CA ILE A 110 -6.53 -17.68 5.26
C ILE A 110 -6.26 -18.47 6.53
N LYS A 111 -7.26 -19.23 6.99
CA LYS A 111 -7.16 -20.07 8.18
C LYS A 111 -6.99 -21.52 7.77
N THR A 112 -5.75 -21.97 7.71
CA THR A 112 -5.40 -23.37 7.45
C THR A 112 -3.95 -23.62 7.87
N LEU A 113 -3.55 -24.88 7.99
CA LEU A 113 -2.17 -25.24 8.24
C LEU A 113 -1.23 -24.61 7.20
N THR A 114 -0.21 -23.92 7.69
CA THR A 114 0.64 -23.04 6.89
C THR A 114 2.12 -23.25 7.23
N GLN A 115 2.98 -23.24 6.21
CA GLN A 115 4.43 -23.20 6.40
C GLN A 115 5.09 -22.13 5.53
N ARG A 116 6.30 -21.73 5.92
CA ARG A 116 7.22 -20.90 5.14
C ARG A 116 8.12 -21.78 4.27
N SER A 117 8.29 -21.40 3.01
CA SER A 117 9.27 -22.04 2.13
C SER A 117 10.69 -21.57 2.44
N ALA A 118 11.71 -22.36 2.08
CA ALA A 118 13.12 -21.98 2.33
C ALA A 118 13.51 -20.63 1.70
N ARG A 119 12.86 -20.20 0.61
CA ARG A 119 13.09 -18.89 -0.04
C ARG A 119 12.22 -17.77 0.52
N GLY A 120 11.40 -18.03 1.56
CA GLY A 120 10.57 -17.04 2.23
C GLY A 120 9.13 -16.92 1.72
N GLY A 121 8.73 -17.76 0.76
CA GLY A 121 7.35 -17.90 0.30
C GLY A 121 6.44 -18.58 1.31
N TRP A 122 5.17 -18.78 0.95
CA TRP A 122 4.16 -19.41 1.82
C TRP A 122 3.60 -20.68 1.17
N HIS A 123 3.29 -21.69 1.97
CA HIS A 123 2.42 -22.79 1.54
C HIS A 123 1.17 -22.79 2.43
N TYR A 124 0.01 -22.49 1.85
CA TYR A 124 -1.29 -22.66 2.50
C TYR A 124 -1.87 -24.02 2.12
N ILE A 125 -1.97 -24.94 3.08
CA ILE A 125 -2.33 -26.34 2.85
C ILE A 125 -3.80 -26.54 3.17
N PHE A 126 -4.60 -27.03 2.21
CA PHE A 126 -6.02 -27.31 2.38
C PHE A 126 -6.34 -28.77 2.09
N ALA A 127 -7.41 -29.29 2.68
CA ALA A 127 -7.97 -30.58 2.31
C ALA A 127 -8.59 -30.48 0.91
N ALA A 128 -8.17 -31.36 0.01
CA ALA A 128 -8.71 -31.43 -1.33
C ALA A 128 -10.12 -32.01 -1.29
N GLN A 129 -11.04 -31.38 -2.00
CA GLN A 129 -12.40 -31.89 -2.17
C GLN A 129 -12.41 -32.98 -3.24
N ALA A 130 -13.13 -34.06 -2.98
CA ALA A 130 -13.31 -35.14 -3.94
C ALA A 130 -13.83 -34.62 -5.29
N ASP A 131 -13.36 -35.22 -6.39
CA ASP A 131 -13.75 -34.92 -7.77
C ASP A 131 -13.55 -33.47 -8.24
N THR A 132 -12.82 -32.65 -7.48
CA THR A 132 -12.53 -31.25 -7.83
C THR A 132 -11.28 -31.14 -8.70
N LYS A 133 -11.39 -30.41 -9.82
CA LYS A 133 -10.25 -30.02 -10.65
C LYS A 133 -9.73 -28.65 -10.20
N TYR A 134 -8.52 -28.63 -9.67
CA TYR A 134 -7.83 -27.40 -9.29
C TYR A 134 -7.08 -26.79 -10.48
N PRO A 135 -7.04 -25.44 -10.60
CA PRO A 135 -6.20 -24.77 -11.59
C PRO A 135 -4.71 -25.00 -11.26
N GLY A 136 -3.81 -24.73 -12.21
CA GLY A 136 -2.36 -24.80 -11.96
C GLY A 136 -1.80 -23.56 -11.28
N SER A 137 -2.48 -22.41 -11.42
CA SER A 137 -2.10 -21.13 -10.86
C SER A 137 -3.36 -20.27 -10.67
N LEU A 138 -3.34 -19.40 -9.65
CA LEU A 138 -4.42 -18.44 -9.36
C LEU A 138 -4.08 -17.03 -9.84
N ALA A 139 -2.80 -16.68 -9.84
CA ALA A 139 -2.26 -15.37 -10.23
C ALA A 139 -0.77 -15.51 -10.57
N VAL A 140 -0.16 -14.43 -11.06
CA VAL A 140 1.29 -14.37 -11.36
C VAL A 140 2.09 -14.74 -10.11
N GLU A 141 2.97 -15.75 -10.22
CA GLU A 141 3.75 -16.36 -9.13
C GLU A 141 2.92 -16.92 -7.94
N VAL A 142 1.67 -17.30 -8.19
CA VAL A 142 0.81 -18.00 -7.22
C VAL A 142 0.40 -19.36 -7.79
N ASP A 143 1.18 -20.38 -7.45
CA ASP A 143 0.96 -21.75 -7.89
C ASP A 143 -0.12 -22.45 -7.06
N VAL A 144 -0.84 -23.37 -7.70
CA VAL A 144 -1.71 -24.32 -7.00
C VAL A 144 -1.19 -25.73 -7.24
N LYS A 145 -0.76 -26.37 -6.15
CA LYS A 145 -0.16 -27.70 -6.18
C LYS A 145 -1.14 -28.73 -5.65
N HIS A 146 -1.68 -29.54 -6.56
CA HIS A 146 -2.48 -30.72 -6.24
C HIS A 146 -1.89 -31.97 -6.90
N LYS A 147 -1.76 -32.01 -8.22
CA LYS A 147 -1.11 -33.11 -8.97
C LYS A 147 0.43 -33.07 -8.95
N GLY A 148 0.99 -32.55 -7.86
CA GLY A 148 2.43 -32.37 -7.67
C GLY A 148 2.81 -32.62 -6.22
N TYR A 149 3.90 -32.01 -5.79
CA TYR A 149 4.44 -32.17 -4.45
C TYR A 149 4.93 -30.84 -3.87
N ILE A 150 5.06 -30.80 -2.55
CA ILE A 150 5.76 -29.74 -1.82
C ILE A 150 6.87 -30.33 -0.96
N MET A 151 7.85 -29.51 -0.58
CA MET A 151 8.83 -29.85 0.45
C MET A 151 8.28 -29.42 1.81
N LEU A 152 8.48 -30.24 2.85
CA LEU A 152 8.00 -29.97 4.21
C LEU A 152 9.12 -29.52 5.15
N ALA A 153 8.76 -28.72 6.16
CA ALA A 153 9.63 -28.50 7.31
C ALA A 153 9.98 -29.85 7.99
N PRO A 154 11.24 -30.10 8.42
CA PRO A 154 12.37 -29.15 8.51
C PRO A 154 13.37 -29.26 7.35
N SER A 155 12.92 -29.55 6.12
CA SER A 155 13.81 -29.64 4.94
C SER A 155 14.64 -28.38 4.73
N LYS A 156 15.78 -28.49 4.06
CA LYS A 156 16.69 -27.39 3.75
C LYS A 156 16.92 -27.21 2.25
N PHE A 157 17.12 -25.98 1.81
CA PHE A 157 17.42 -25.63 0.43
C PHE A 157 18.21 -24.31 0.39
N GLU A 158 19.34 -24.27 -0.33
CA GLU A 158 20.24 -23.10 -0.41
C GLU A 158 20.63 -22.56 0.99
N GLY A 159 21.00 -23.46 1.90
CA GLY A 159 21.33 -23.11 3.30
C GLY A 159 20.16 -22.65 4.18
N LYS A 160 18.95 -22.48 3.64
CA LYS A 160 17.74 -22.02 4.37
C LYS A 160 16.79 -23.17 4.66
N VAL A 161 15.92 -23.01 5.67
CA VAL A 161 15.09 -24.09 6.21
C VAL A 161 13.60 -23.80 5.96
N TYR A 162 12.83 -24.83 5.59
CA TYR A 162 11.37 -24.77 5.62
C TYR A 162 10.89 -24.81 7.07
N ALA A 163 9.92 -23.96 7.44
CA ALA A 163 9.45 -23.85 8.82
C ALA A 163 7.91 -23.80 8.90
N TRP A 164 7.33 -24.53 9.85
CA TRP A 164 5.90 -24.38 10.16
C TRP A 164 5.62 -22.97 10.67
N HIS A 165 4.58 -22.34 10.12
CA HIS A 165 4.15 -21.01 10.58
C HIS A 165 3.14 -21.12 11.73
N ASN A 166 2.28 -22.15 11.67
CA ASN A 166 1.27 -22.43 12.66
C ASN A 166 1.11 -23.96 12.86
N ASP A 167 0.26 -24.30 13.83
CA ASP A 167 -0.20 -25.65 14.14
C ASP A 167 -1.73 -25.78 13.95
N ASP A 168 -2.32 -24.95 13.08
CA ASP A 168 -3.77 -24.95 12.80
C ASP A 168 -4.23 -26.25 12.13
N ASP A 169 -5.52 -26.55 12.24
CA ASP A 169 -6.14 -27.62 11.47
C ASP A 169 -6.11 -27.34 9.96
N ILE A 170 -5.90 -28.39 9.15
CA ILE A 170 -6.09 -28.29 7.69
C ILE A 170 -7.58 -28.05 7.42
N ALA A 171 -7.89 -26.87 6.87
CA ALA A 171 -9.24 -26.51 6.47
C ALA A 171 -9.61 -27.08 5.10
N ASP A 172 -10.91 -27.24 4.84
CA ASP A 172 -11.42 -27.57 3.52
C ASP A 172 -11.04 -26.53 2.48
N ALA A 173 -10.72 -26.96 1.26
CA ALA A 173 -10.37 -26.06 0.17
C ALA A 173 -11.54 -25.10 -0.15
N PRO A 174 -11.37 -23.77 0.06
CA PRO A 174 -12.41 -22.80 -0.22
C PRO A 174 -12.69 -22.63 -1.72
N ASP A 175 -13.88 -22.15 -2.05
CA ASP A 175 -14.35 -22.03 -3.45
C ASP A 175 -13.48 -21.13 -4.33
N TRP A 176 -12.80 -20.13 -3.73
CA TRP A 176 -11.93 -19.23 -4.48
C TRP A 176 -10.70 -19.93 -5.08
N ILE A 177 -10.27 -21.09 -4.57
CA ILE A 177 -9.18 -21.90 -5.15
C ILE A 177 -9.64 -22.55 -6.48
N LYS A 178 -10.95 -22.75 -6.66
CA LYS A 178 -11.52 -23.42 -7.83
C LYS A 178 -11.69 -22.47 -9.03
N ALA A 179 -11.68 -21.16 -8.79
CA ALA A 179 -11.95 -20.17 -9.81
C ALA A 179 -10.71 -19.89 -10.68
N LYS A 180 -10.76 -20.31 -11.95
CA LYS A 180 -9.75 -19.94 -12.96
C LYS A 180 -9.90 -18.45 -13.28
N ALA A 181 -9.02 -17.60 -12.76
CA ALA A 181 -8.93 -16.22 -13.22
C ALA A 181 -8.41 -16.21 -14.68
N PRO A 182 -8.92 -15.35 -15.58
CA PRO A 182 -8.29 -15.16 -16.88
C PRO A 182 -6.91 -14.56 -16.64
N VAL A 183 -5.87 -15.36 -16.83
CA VAL A 183 -4.49 -14.89 -16.86
C VAL A 183 -4.38 -13.98 -18.08
N ARG A 184 -4.56 -12.67 -17.87
CA ARG A 184 -4.10 -11.68 -18.84
C ARG A 184 -2.58 -11.79 -18.83
N ASN A 185 -1.99 -12.10 -19.98
CA ASN A 185 -0.54 -12.12 -20.15
C ASN A 185 0.02 -10.74 -19.82
N VAL A 186 0.47 -10.55 -18.58
CA VAL A 186 1.35 -9.47 -18.15
C VAL A 186 2.76 -9.87 -18.57
N ALA A 187 2.99 -9.94 -19.86
CA ALA A 187 4.27 -10.30 -20.44
C ALA A 187 4.88 -9.09 -21.15
N THR A 188 5.12 -8.01 -20.39
CA THR A 188 6.18 -6.99 -20.55
C THR A 188 6.02 -5.84 -19.54
N ILE A 189 5.84 -6.11 -18.25
CA ILE A 189 6.17 -5.12 -17.20
C ILE A 189 6.75 -5.90 -16.01
N ALA A 190 8.06 -6.14 -16.03
CA ALA A 190 8.80 -6.42 -14.82
C ALA A 190 9.01 -5.09 -14.08
N PRO A 191 8.86 -5.01 -12.74
CA PRO A 191 9.17 -3.80 -12.03
C PRO A 191 10.69 -3.70 -11.96
N GLN A 192 11.28 -2.92 -12.89
CA GLN A 192 12.42 -2.12 -12.47
C GLN A 192 11.89 -1.10 -11.47
N VAL A 193 12.72 -0.76 -10.50
CA VAL A 193 12.43 0.29 -9.52
C VAL A 193 12.52 1.62 -10.28
N ASP A 194 11.51 1.90 -11.10
CA ASP A 194 11.37 3.18 -11.76
C ASP A 194 10.82 4.14 -10.70
N GLU A 195 11.75 4.92 -10.16
CA GLU A 195 11.47 6.26 -9.67
C GLU A 195 10.40 6.89 -10.58
N LEU A 196 9.26 7.31 -10.03
CA LEU A 196 8.22 8.06 -10.76
C LEU A 196 8.92 9.11 -11.64
N THR A 197 9.01 8.85 -12.94
CA THR A 197 9.67 9.80 -13.83
C THR A 197 8.69 10.93 -14.10
N ILE A 198 9.20 12.12 -14.44
CA ILE A 198 8.33 13.23 -14.87
C ILE A 198 7.41 12.76 -16.00
N ALA A 199 7.85 11.84 -16.87
CA ALA A 199 7.07 11.23 -17.96
C ALA A 199 5.79 10.50 -17.47
N ASP A 200 5.83 9.80 -16.33
CA ASP A 200 4.68 9.06 -15.79
C ASP A 200 3.59 9.98 -15.21
N VAL A 201 4.00 11.16 -14.72
CA VAL A 201 3.07 12.19 -14.23
C VAL A 201 2.60 13.09 -15.37
N SER A 202 3.35 13.17 -16.48
CA SER A 202 3.16 14.17 -17.53
C SER A 202 2.43 13.69 -18.78
N GLY A 203 1.93 12.45 -18.84
CA GLY A 203 1.08 11.96 -19.94
C GLY A 203 -0.16 12.83 -20.25
N PRO A 204 -0.75 12.68 -21.46
CA PRO A 204 -1.91 13.47 -21.89
C PRO A 204 -3.08 13.29 -20.93
N MET A 205 -3.82 14.38 -20.70
CA MET A 205 -4.92 14.41 -19.73
C MET A 205 -6.25 13.89 -20.29
N PHE A 206 -6.34 13.69 -21.61
CA PHE A 206 -7.56 13.36 -22.36
C PHE A 206 -8.72 14.33 -22.07
N VAL A 207 -8.44 15.62 -22.19
CA VAL A 207 -9.40 16.69 -21.88
C VAL A 207 -10.43 16.86 -23.00
N GLU A 208 -11.69 17.07 -22.61
CA GLU A 208 -12.76 17.45 -23.54
C GLU A 208 -12.47 18.78 -24.25
N GLN A 209 -12.76 18.84 -25.55
CA GLN A 209 -12.53 19.98 -26.45
C GLN A 209 -13.02 21.32 -25.87
N ALA A 210 -14.25 21.36 -25.33
CA ALA A 210 -14.84 22.58 -24.76
C ALA A 210 -14.04 23.20 -23.62
N ARG A 211 -13.28 22.37 -22.88
CA ARG A 211 -12.41 22.83 -21.78
C ARG A 211 -11.07 23.33 -22.31
N ILE A 212 -10.58 22.79 -23.42
CA ILE A 212 -9.40 23.30 -24.14
C ILE A 212 -9.72 24.68 -24.71
N ASP A 213 -10.84 24.82 -25.43
CA ASP A 213 -11.29 26.07 -26.04
C ASP A 213 -11.40 27.18 -24.99
N LYS A 214 -12.05 26.89 -23.86
CA LYS A 214 -12.20 27.84 -22.75
C LYS A 214 -10.85 28.29 -22.15
N ALA A 215 -9.84 27.42 -22.14
CA ALA A 215 -8.52 27.78 -21.65
C ALA A 215 -7.75 28.63 -22.67
N LEU A 216 -7.88 28.32 -23.96
CA LEU A 216 -7.28 29.11 -25.04
C LEU A 216 -7.92 30.50 -25.16
N ASP A 217 -9.24 30.63 -24.98
CA ASP A 217 -9.95 31.91 -24.94
C ASP A 217 -9.48 32.83 -23.80
N ALA A 218 -9.02 32.25 -22.69
CA ALA A 218 -8.46 32.99 -21.56
C ALA A 218 -7.00 33.44 -21.78
N ILE A 219 -6.37 33.03 -22.88
CA ILE A 219 -4.98 33.35 -23.23
C ILE A 219 -4.95 33.95 -24.65
N PRO A 220 -5.16 35.27 -24.82
CA PRO A 220 -5.11 35.87 -26.16
C PRO A 220 -3.73 35.71 -26.80
N ALA A 221 -3.65 35.12 -27.99
CA ALA A 221 -2.37 34.84 -28.67
C ALA A 221 -1.53 36.11 -28.89
N ALA A 222 -2.18 37.25 -29.18
CA ALA A 222 -1.54 38.55 -29.40
C ALA A 222 -0.81 39.10 -28.15
N GLU A 223 -1.16 38.63 -26.96
CA GLU A 223 -0.60 39.07 -25.69
C GLU A 223 0.54 38.18 -25.16
N LEU A 224 0.91 37.14 -25.91
CA LEU A 224 2.04 36.28 -25.56
C LEU A 224 3.30 36.72 -26.29
N ASP A 225 4.43 36.46 -25.65
CA ASP A 225 5.71 36.43 -26.34
C ASP A 225 5.86 35.14 -27.17
N TYR A 226 6.88 35.09 -28.02
CA TYR A 226 7.11 33.95 -28.90
C TYR A 226 7.35 32.65 -28.12
N GLY A 227 8.01 32.71 -26.96
CA GLY A 227 8.34 31.54 -26.16
C GLY A 227 7.09 30.89 -25.56
N ASP A 228 6.21 31.70 -24.97
CA ASP A 228 4.96 31.23 -24.41
C ASP A 228 3.94 30.81 -25.48
N TRP A 229 3.95 31.46 -26.64
CA TRP A 229 3.16 31.04 -27.80
C TRP A 229 3.57 29.63 -28.29
N VAL A 230 4.88 29.33 -28.32
CA VAL A 230 5.39 27.99 -28.64
C VAL A 230 5.00 26.97 -27.56
N LYS A 231 5.00 27.34 -26.27
CA LYS A 231 4.56 26.45 -25.18
C LYS A 231 3.11 26.02 -25.32
N VAL A 232 2.21 26.91 -25.76
CA VAL A 232 0.82 26.53 -26.05
C VAL A 232 0.76 25.48 -27.16
N GLY A 233 1.55 25.64 -28.23
CA GLY A 233 1.67 24.63 -29.28
C GLY A 233 2.19 23.28 -28.77
N MET A 234 3.23 23.28 -27.94
CA MET A 234 3.78 22.07 -27.33
C MET A 234 2.76 21.37 -26.43
N GLY A 235 2.00 22.11 -25.62
CA GLY A 235 0.99 21.55 -24.73
C GLY A 235 -0.19 20.91 -25.48
N LEU A 236 -0.63 21.52 -26.58
CA LEU A 236 -1.66 20.94 -27.47
C LEU A 236 -1.14 19.70 -28.20
N CYS A 237 0.10 19.75 -28.71
CA CYS A 237 0.76 18.61 -29.34
C CYS A 237 0.90 17.44 -28.36
N HIS A 238 1.25 17.74 -27.11
CA HIS A 238 1.35 16.76 -26.06
C HIS A 238 -0.01 16.11 -25.74
N GLU A 239 -1.06 16.92 -25.60
CA GLU A 239 -2.41 16.45 -25.28
C GLU A 239 -3.03 15.57 -26.37
N THR A 240 -2.77 15.94 -27.63
CA THR A 240 -3.30 15.24 -28.82
C THR A 240 -2.33 14.19 -29.36
N MET A 241 -1.23 13.90 -28.65
CA MET A 241 -0.18 12.98 -29.09
C MET A 241 0.37 13.29 -30.50
N GLY A 242 0.38 14.56 -30.89
CA GLY A 242 0.89 15.05 -32.18
C GLY A 242 -0.09 14.97 -33.35
N GLU A 243 -1.34 14.58 -33.10
CA GLU A 243 -2.38 14.49 -34.13
C GLU A 243 -2.69 15.85 -34.78
N GLU A 244 -3.22 15.81 -36.01
CA GLU A 244 -3.64 17.01 -36.76
C GLU A 244 -4.73 17.83 -36.04
N SER A 245 -5.49 17.18 -35.15
CA SER A 245 -6.50 17.83 -34.30
C SER A 245 -5.88 18.92 -33.40
N GLY A 246 -4.70 18.67 -32.84
CA GLY A 246 -3.97 19.65 -32.04
C GLY A 246 -3.40 20.81 -32.87
N LEU A 247 -2.92 20.50 -34.08
CA LEU A 247 -2.43 21.51 -35.03
C LEU A 247 -3.55 22.46 -35.46
N ALA A 248 -4.75 21.93 -35.73
CA ALA A 248 -5.92 22.72 -36.09
C ALA A 248 -6.32 23.71 -34.97
N LEU A 249 -6.25 23.27 -33.71
CA LEU A 249 -6.51 24.14 -32.55
C LEU A 249 -5.46 25.22 -32.41
N TRP A 250 -4.19 24.88 -32.59
CA TRP A 250 -3.11 25.86 -32.50
C TRP A 250 -3.16 26.89 -33.65
N ASP A 251 -3.54 26.48 -34.86
CA ASP A 251 -3.80 27.38 -36.00
C ASP A 251 -4.97 28.33 -35.71
N GLN A 252 -6.12 27.79 -35.34
CA GLN A 252 -7.33 28.57 -35.05
C GLN A 252 -7.06 29.63 -33.98
N TRP A 253 -6.38 29.26 -32.89
CA TRP A 253 -6.02 30.17 -31.81
C TRP A 253 -4.95 31.19 -32.23
N SER A 254 -3.93 30.78 -33.00
CA SER A 254 -2.85 31.67 -33.45
C SER A 254 -3.29 32.75 -34.43
N ARG A 255 -4.36 32.51 -35.21
CA ARG A 255 -4.94 33.52 -36.12
C ARG A 255 -5.45 34.77 -35.42
N GLN A 256 -5.63 34.73 -34.10
CA GLN A 256 -6.01 35.89 -33.30
C GLN A 256 -4.86 36.90 -33.13
N ASP A 257 -3.61 36.52 -33.43
CA ASP A 257 -2.44 37.41 -33.40
C ASP A 257 -2.14 38.00 -34.79
N PRO A 258 -2.12 39.33 -34.95
CA PRO A 258 -1.74 39.99 -36.21
C PRO A 258 -0.34 39.62 -36.73
N ARG A 259 0.56 39.10 -35.89
CA ARG A 259 1.93 38.69 -36.23
C ARG A 259 1.99 37.29 -36.85
N TYR A 260 0.88 36.55 -36.86
CA TYR A 260 0.81 35.17 -37.34
C TYR A 260 1.05 35.06 -38.86
N LYS A 261 1.93 34.12 -39.25
CA LYS A 261 2.42 33.97 -40.64
C LYS A 261 1.68 32.91 -41.48
N GLY A 262 0.62 32.30 -40.94
CA GLY A 262 -0.20 31.30 -41.64
C GLY A 262 0.17 29.84 -41.35
N GLY A 263 -0.73 28.94 -41.73
CA GLY A 263 -0.69 27.50 -41.40
C GLY A 263 0.57 26.77 -41.87
N ASP A 264 1.12 27.13 -43.03
CA ASP A 264 2.33 26.49 -43.57
C ASP A 264 3.57 26.73 -42.71
N ASP A 265 3.68 27.91 -42.11
CA ASP A 265 4.76 28.25 -41.19
C ASP A 265 4.55 27.54 -39.83
N LEU A 266 3.29 27.36 -39.42
CA LEU A 266 2.93 26.64 -38.21
C LEU A 266 3.19 25.13 -38.31
N ALA A 267 2.82 24.50 -39.42
CA ALA A 267 3.02 23.07 -39.68
C ALA A 267 4.51 22.68 -39.64
N LYS A 268 5.39 23.54 -40.18
CA LYS A 268 6.85 23.35 -40.10
C LYS A 268 7.38 23.35 -38.66
N ARG A 269 6.70 24.05 -37.74
CA ARG A 269 7.05 24.05 -36.31
C ARG A 269 6.44 22.87 -35.58
N TRP A 270 5.20 22.52 -35.89
CA TRP A 270 4.51 21.35 -35.33
C TRP A 270 5.30 20.06 -35.54
N ALA A 271 5.85 19.87 -36.74
CA ALA A 271 6.69 18.71 -37.08
C ALA A 271 7.99 18.61 -36.25
N LYS A 272 8.39 19.68 -35.55
CA LYS A 272 9.58 19.69 -34.67
C LYS A 272 9.24 19.35 -33.21
N PHE A 273 7.96 19.27 -32.85
CA PHE A 273 7.57 18.89 -31.51
C PHE A 273 7.70 17.38 -31.35
N THR A 274 8.46 16.96 -30.33
CA THR A 274 8.69 15.55 -30.01
C THR A 274 7.89 15.15 -28.77
N VAL A 275 7.07 14.11 -28.90
CA VAL A 275 6.38 13.47 -27.77
C VAL A 275 7.42 12.67 -26.95
N GLY A 276 7.42 12.80 -25.62
CA GLY A 276 8.34 12.06 -24.73
C GLY A 276 9.61 12.81 -24.31
N SER A 277 9.58 14.14 -24.19
CA SER A 277 10.67 14.91 -23.57
C SER A 277 10.71 14.69 -22.05
N ASP A 278 11.90 14.72 -21.44
CA ASP A 278 12.10 14.59 -19.97
C ASP A 278 11.44 15.72 -19.16
N ASN A 279 11.10 16.85 -19.79
CA ASN A 279 10.37 17.95 -19.17
C ASN A 279 9.33 18.52 -20.14
N PRO A 280 8.23 17.79 -20.38
CA PRO A 280 7.28 18.15 -21.43
C PRO A 280 6.42 19.33 -20.98
N VAL A 281 6.20 20.27 -21.90
CA VAL A 281 5.13 21.26 -21.74
C VAL A 281 3.81 20.56 -22.05
N THR A 282 2.91 20.51 -21.07
CA THR A 282 1.67 19.71 -21.13
C THR A 282 0.43 20.61 -21.14
N MET A 283 -0.74 20.00 -21.31
CA MET A 283 -2.02 20.70 -21.16
C MET A 283 -2.20 21.38 -19.80
N ARG A 284 -1.52 20.91 -18.75
CA ARG A 284 -1.51 21.57 -17.43
C ARG A 284 -0.84 22.94 -17.48
N SER A 285 0.23 23.09 -18.26
CA SER A 285 0.91 24.38 -18.44
C SER A 285 -0.04 25.41 -19.07
N ILE A 286 -0.85 24.99 -20.03
CA ILE A 286 -1.89 25.84 -20.64
C ILE A 286 -2.96 26.21 -19.60
N PHE A 287 -3.42 25.27 -18.76
CA PHE A 287 -4.37 25.61 -17.69
C PHE A 287 -3.80 26.55 -16.63
N GLU A 288 -2.52 26.42 -16.29
CA GLU A 288 -1.87 27.36 -15.38
C GLU A 288 -1.74 28.76 -16.01
N MET A 289 -1.35 28.84 -17.30
CA MET A 289 -1.34 30.11 -18.05
C MET A 289 -2.73 30.76 -18.10
N ALA A 290 -3.79 29.97 -18.33
CA ALA A 290 -5.17 30.45 -18.34
C ALA A 290 -5.65 30.89 -16.94
N LYS A 291 -5.23 30.19 -15.88
CA LYS A 291 -5.54 30.58 -14.49
C LYS A 291 -4.87 31.89 -14.11
N ALA A 292 -3.60 32.07 -14.49
CA ALA A 292 -2.83 33.28 -14.22
C ALA A 292 -3.35 34.53 -14.96
N ARG A 293 -4.15 34.34 -16.02
CA ARG A 293 -4.68 35.42 -16.88
C ARG A 293 -6.16 35.72 -16.70
N LYS A 294 -6.90 34.96 -15.89
CA LYS A 294 -8.23 35.43 -15.47
C LYS A 294 -8.04 36.79 -14.82
N PRO A 295 -8.85 37.81 -15.15
CA PRO A 295 -8.93 39.01 -14.34
C PRO A 295 -9.45 38.59 -12.99
N ASP A 296 -8.50 38.27 -12.13
CA ASP A 296 -8.47 38.61 -10.74
C ASP A 296 -9.42 39.79 -10.45
N TYR A 297 -10.59 39.46 -9.93
CA TYR A 297 -10.80 40.00 -8.60
C TYR A 297 -9.88 39.18 -7.71
N LEU A 298 -8.60 39.59 -7.63
CA LEU A 298 -7.69 39.10 -6.60
C LEU A 298 -8.51 39.25 -5.34
N LEU A 299 -8.76 38.12 -4.67
CA LEU A 299 -9.20 38.22 -3.30
C LEU A 299 -8.23 39.19 -2.62
N PRO A 300 -8.73 40.20 -1.89
CA PRO A 300 -7.85 41.09 -1.16
C PRO A 300 -6.81 40.28 -0.37
N ASP A 301 -5.60 40.80 -0.18
CA ASP A 301 -4.51 40.03 0.44
C ASP A 301 -4.90 39.41 1.79
N TRP A 302 -5.77 40.09 2.56
CA TRP A 302 -6.29 39.59 3.83
C TRP A 302 -7.20 38.36 3.71
N ALA A 303 -7.77 38.11 2.53
CA ALA A 303 -8.58 36.96 2.17
C ALA A 303 -7.76 35.83 1.50
N ALA A 304 -6.47 36.04 1.24
CA ALA A 304 -5.60 35.01 0.67
C ALA A 304 -5.53 33.76 1.57
N GLY A 305 -5.55 32.59 0.94
CA GLY A 305 -5.52 31.28 1.60
C GLY A 305 -6.85 30.84 2.25
N TRP A 306 -7.85 31.72 2.32
CA TRP A 306 -9.18 31.33 2.82
C TRP A 306 -10.00 30.63 1.74
N VAL A 307 -10.72 29.58 2.16
CA VAL A 307 -11.73 28.89 1.35
C VAL A 307 -13.04 28.81 2.11
N TYR A 308 -14.16 28.67 1.41
CA TYR A 308 -15.47 28.52 2.06
C TYR A 308 -15.96 27.08 2.05
N ASN A 309 -16.12 26.47 3.23
CA ASN A 309 -16.68 25.15 3.43
C ASN A 309 -18.20 25.21 3.46
N LYS A 310 -18.84 24.59 2.46
CA LYS A 310 -20.30 24.61 2.27
C LYS A 310 -21.05 23.79 3.31
N ALA A 311 -20.53 22.62 3.70
CA ALA A 311 -21.20 21.75 4.68
C ALA A 311 -21.15 22.33 6.10
N LEU A 312 -20.01 22.92 6.49
CA LEU A 312 -19.86 23.52 7.81
C LEU A 312 -20.32 24.98 7.86
N MET A 313 -20.55 25.60 6.70
CA MET A 313 -20.85 27.03 6.56
C MET A 313 -19.78 27.91 7.24
N GLU A 314 -18.52 27.60 6.96
CA GLU A 314 -17.35 28.21 7.61
C GLU A 314 -16.29 28.65 6.59
N PHE A 315 -15.58 29.72 6.90
CA PHE A 315 -14.34 30.07 6.24
C PHE A 315 -13.21 29.28 6.88
N HIS A 316 -12.39 28.60 6.07
CA HIS A 316 -11.27 27.80 6.50
C HIS A 316 -9.96 28.39 5.95
N GLN A 317 -9.00 28.68 6.83
CA GLN A 317 -7.69 29.19 6.43
C GLN A 317 -6.75 28.02 6.16
N LEU A 318 -6.38 27.83 4.90
CA LEU A 318 -5.57 26.69 4.46
C LEU A 318 -4.23 26.63 5.17
N ALA A 319 -3.58 27.77 5.43
CA ALA A 319 -2.25 27.81 6.04
C ALA A 319 -2.23 27.30 7.49
N THR A 320 -3.21 27.70 8.29
CA THR A 320 -3.24 27.45 9.75
C THR A 320 -4.23 26.39 10.18
N GLY A 321 -5.14 25.95 9.31
CA GLY A 321 -6.24 25.04 9.65
C GLY A 321 -7.39 25.69 10.45
N HIS A 322 -7.29 26.99 10.72
CA HIS A 322 -8.28 27.72 11.53
C HIS A 322 -9.59 27.91 10.74
N SER A 323 -10.72 27.59 11.38
CA SER A 323 -12.05 27.73 10.78
C SER A 323 -12.91 28.70 11.57
N ILE A 324 -13.60 29.61 10.88
CA ILE A 324 -14.51 30.59 11.51
C ILE A 324 -15.82 30.74 10.75
N LYS A 325 -16.90 30.92 11.49
CA LYS A 325 -18.22 31.24 10.94
C LYS A 325 -18.22 32.62 10.26
N PRO A 326 -19.14 32.88 9.31
CA PRO A 326 -19.24 34.18 8.61
C PRO A 326 -19.31 35.40 9.53
N GLY A 327 -20.00 35.30 10.67
CA GLY A 327 -20.07 36.40 11.65
C GLY A 327 -18.69 36.79 12.20
N ALA A 328 -17.88 35.81 12.60
CA ALA A 328 -16.52 36.04 13.08
C ALA A 328 -15.58 36.51 11.96
N PHE A 329 -15.77 36.00 10.73
CA PHE A 329 -15.05 36.47 9.56
C PHE A 329 -15.33 37.96 9.28
N ASN A 330 -16.60 38.36 9.32
CA ASN A 330 -17.02 39.74 9.17
C ASN A 330 -16.47 40.63 10.29
N ALA A 331 -16.53 40.19 11.55
CA ALA A 331 -15.98 40.94 12.68
C ALA A 331 -14.47 41.19 12.51
N LYS A 332 -13.74 40.25 11.92
CA LYS A 332 -12.29 40.36 11.70
C LYS A 332 -11.92 41.27 10.54
N PHE A 333 -12.64 41.18 9.42
CA PHE A 333 -12.20 41.74 8.13
C PHE A 333 -13.09 42.85 7.54
N THR A 334 -14.30 43.10 8.05
CA THR A 334 -15.18 44.15 7.47
C THR A 334 -14.61 45.56 7.62
N ARG A 335 -13.64 45.74 8.52
CA ARG A 335 -12.88 47.00 8.68
C ARG A 335 -11.82 47.25 7.60
N MET A 336 -11.63 46.33 6.65
CA MET A 336 -10.62 46.49 5.60
C MET A 336 -11.07 47.49 4.52
N PRO A 337 -10.14 48.26 3.90
CA PRO A 337 -10.49 49.33 2.97
C PRO A 337 -11.37 48.91 1.80
N GLU A 338 -11.18 47.69 1.28
CA GLU A 338 -11.93 47.16 0.14
C GLU A 338 -13.40 46.87 0.51
N CYS A 339 -13.65 46.48 1.76
CA CYS A 339 -15.01 46.27 2.27
C CYS A 339 -15.77 47.60 2.38
N TYR A 340 -15.08 48.64 2.88
CA TYR A 340 -15.65 49.98 2.98
C TYR A 340 -15.93 50.57 1.60
N ALA A 341 -14.97 50.48 0.67
CA ALA A 341 -15.11 50.99 -0.69
C ALA A 341 -16.25 50.29 -1.48
N ALA A 342 -16.49 49.00 -1.20
CA ALA A 342 -17.56 48.24 -1.84
C ALA A 342 -18.90 48.30 -1.09
N GLU A 343 -18.97 48.99 0.06
CA GLU A 343 -20.12 49.02 0.97
C GLU A 343 -20.69 47.63 1.30
N ARG A 344 -19.79 46.67 1.55
CA ARG A 344 -20.14 45.26 1.77
C ARG A 344 -19.44 44.69 3.00
N THR A 345 -20.05 43.68 3.61
CA THR A 345 -19.37 42.86 4.61
C THR A 345 -18.26 42.03 3.96
N ALA A 346 -17.22 41.69 4.73
CA ALA A 346 -16.09 40.92 4.21
C ALA A 346 -16.50 39.60 3.53
N SER A 347 -17.43 38.86 4.13
CA SER A 347 -17.97 37.63 3.54
C SER A 347 -18.69 37.88 2.21
N MET A 348 -19.54 38.91 2.12
CA MET A 348 -20.24 39.26 0.87
C MET A 348 -19.27 39.69 -0.24
N LEU A 349 -18.18 40.36 0.12
CA LEU A 349 -17.16 40.78 -0.82
C LEU A 349 -16.45 39.58 -1.45
N VAL A 350 -16.00 38.63 -0.63
CA VAL A 350 -15.11 37.56 -1.08
C VAL A 350 -15.83 36.33 -1.62
N LEU A 351 -17.03 35.99 -1.12
CA LEU A 351 -17.71 34.72 -1.46
C LEU A 351 -18.01 34.55 -2.95
N ARG A 352 -18.14 35.66 -3.71
CA ARG A 352 -18.38 35.61 -5.15
C ARG A 352 -17.19 35.00 -5.92
N HIS A 353 -15.99 35.17 -5.42
CA HIS A 353 -14.75 34.80 -6.10
C HIS A 353 -13.91 33.78 -5.32
N MET A 354 -14.20 33.59 -4.03
CA MET A 354 -13.50 32.66 -3.16
C MET A 354 -13.79 31.21 -3.54
N ARG A 355 -12.72 30.38 -3.55
CA ARG A 355 -12.84 28.95 -3.76
C ARG A 355 -13.77 28.36 -2.70
N THR A 356 -14.72 27.54 -3.15
CA THR A 356 -15.61 26.79 -2.25
C THR A 356 -15.26 25.32 -2.25
N VAL A 357 -15.44 24.67 -1.11
CA VAL A 357 -15.16 23.25 -0.87
C VAL A 357 -16.41 22.60 -0.29
N ALA A 358 -16.60 21.31 -0.58
CA ALA A 358 -17.74 20.55 -0.12
C ALA A 358 -17.68 20.34 1.40
N ASN A 359 -16.55 19.85 1.91
CA ASN A 359 -16.31 19.69 3.35
C ASN A 359 -14.81 19.57 3.65
N THR A 360 -14.46 19.13 4.86
CA THR A 360 -13.13 18.64 5.23
C THR A 360 -12.98 17.16 4.92
N MET A 361 -11.75 16.73 4.66
CA MET A 361 -11.38 15.32 4.53
C MET A 361 -10.01 15.11 5.15
N PHE A 362 -9.83 14.01 5.90
CA PHE A 362 -8.54 13.64 6.45
C PHE A 362 -7.85 12.71 5.46
N TRP A 363 -6.82 13.20 4.77
CA TRP A 363 -6.16 12.43 3.72
C TRP A 363 -4.64 12.66 3.71
N PRO A 364 -3.85 11.76 4.31
CA PRO A 364 -2.41 12.00 4.47
C PRO A 364 -1.57 12.01 3.20
N CYS A 365 -2.13 11.57 2.06
CA CYS A 365 -1.39 11.36 0.81
C CYS A 365 -1.58 12.47 -0.23
N ASP A 366 -2.18 13.61 0.12
CA ASP A 366 -2.59 14.61 -0.87
C ASP A 366 -2.40 16.04 -0.31
N ASP A 367 -2.53 17.02 -1.19
CA ASP A 367 -2.31 18.43 -0.89
C ASP A 367 -3.40 19.03 0.01
N ARG A 368 -3.30 20.33 0.31
CA ARG A 368 -4.25 21.02 1.20
C ARG A 368 -5.69 21.04 0.68
N ILE A 369 -5.89 20.86 -0.63
CA ILE A 369 -7.21 20.68 -1.24
C ILE A 369 -7.22 19.36 -2.00
N ILE A 370 -8.20 18.53 -1.71
CA ILE A 370 -8.34 17.19 -2.28
C ILE A 370 -9.52 17.16 -3.23
N GLY A 371 -9.28 16.72 -4.47
CA GLY A 371 -10.35 16.42 -5.41
C GLY A 371 -10.84 14.98 -5.22
N HIS A 372 -12.10 14.79 -4.81
CA HIS A 372 -12.69 13.47 -4.66
C HIS A 372 -14.11 13.42 -5.22
N ARG A 373 -14.36 12.50 -6.17
CA ARG A 373 -15.67 12.31 -6.84
C ARG A 373 -16.26 13.62 -7.40
N GLY A 374 -15.41 14.45 -8.00
CA GLY A 374 -15.82 15.73 -8.60
C GLY A 374 -16.09 16.86 -7.59
N LEU A 375 -15.77 16.67 -6.31
CA LEU A 375 -15.89 17.68 -5.27
C LEU A 375 -14.53 17.98 -4.64
N ASP A 376 -14.31 19.24 -4.29
CA ASP A 376 -13.12 19.68 -3.56
C ASP A 376 -13.36 19.59 -2.05
N TYR A 377 -12.36 19.09 -1.31
CA TYR A 377 -12.35 19.02 0.14
C TYR A 377 -11.11 19.69 0.72
N VAL A 378 -11.21 20.26 1.90
CA VAL A 378 -10.04 20.73 2.64
C VAL A 378 -9.38 19.54 3.33
N ASN A 379 -8.09 19.35 3.08
CA ASN A 379 -7.32 18.37 3.81
C ASN A 379 -7.07 18.85 5.24
N VAL A 380 -7.63 18.13 6.21
CA VAL A 380 -7.40 18.39 7.65
C VAL A 380 -6.26 17.57 8.23
N PHE A 381 -5.60 16.74 7.40
CA PHE A 381 -4.34 16.14 7.79
C PHE A 381 -3.26 17.22 7.91
N GLN A 382 -2.54 17.21 9.03
CA GLN A 382 -1.36 18.04 9.24
C GLN A 382 -0.13 17.15 9.13
N ARG A 383 0.89 17.57 8.38
CA ARG A 383 2.16 16.83 8.34
C ARG A 383 2.78 16.83 9.74
N HIS A 384 3.55 15.79 10.06
CA HIS A 384 4.24 15.70 11.35
C HIS A 384 5.16 16.91 11.54
N ASP A 385 5.19 17.45 12.76
CA ASP A 385 6.01 18.62 13.10
C ASP A 385 7.51 18.29 13.15
N VAL A 386 7.85 17.00 13.18
CA VAL A 386 9.23 16.51 13.28
C VAL A 386 9.66 15.89 11.96
N THR A 387 10.77 16.35 11.39
CA THR A 387 11.37 15.69 10.22
C THR A 387 12.42 14.69 10.73
N PRO A 388 12.36 13.40 10.33
CA PRO A 388 13.39 12.43 10.68
C PRO A 388 14.75 12.88 10.15
N VAL A 389 15.75 12.89 11.02
CA VAL A 389 17.14 13.20 10.68
C VAL A 389 18.05 12.17 11.34
N ALA A 390 19.21 11.93 10.74
CA ALA A 390 20.25 11.15 11.41
C ALA A 390 20.71 11.91 12.68
N PRO A 391 21.06 11.21 13.76
CA PRO A 391 21.67 11.86 14.91
C PRO A 391 23.00 12.49 14.48
N MET A 392 23.18 13.78 14.75
CA MET A 392 24.39 14.54 14.35
C MET A 392 25.23 14.99 15.55
N THR A 393 24.78 14.70 16.77
CA THR A 393 25.46 15.06 18.01
C THR A 393 25.54 13.84 18.92
N LEU A 394 26.55 13.80 19.78
CA LEU A 394 26.70 12.74 20.78
C LEU A 394 25.46 12.64 21.69
N ASP A 395 24.88 13.78 22.09
CA ASP A 395 23.66 13.81 22.90
C ASP A 395 22.47 13.17 22.16
N ALA A 396 22.36 13.38 20.84
CA ALA A 396 21.31 12.75 20.03
C ALA A 396 21.53 11.24 19.88
N GLU A 397 22.78 10.81 19.68
CA GLU A 397 23.15 9.39 19.63
C GLU A 397 22.83 8.68 20.96
N LEU A 398 23.21 9.28 22.09
CA LEU A 398 22.92 8.76 23.43
C LEU A 398 21.42 8.73 23.71
N ALA A 399 20.66 9.73 23.26
CA ALA A 399 19.21 9.73 23.39
C ALA A 399 18.56 8.59 22.60
N VAL A 400 18.99 8.37 21.35
CA VAL A 400 18.52 7.24 20.53
C VAL A 400 18.86 5.92 21.19
N GLN A 401 20.10 5.74 21.66
CA GLN A 401 20.54 4.54 22.37
C GLN A 401 19.67 4.27 23.61
N THR A 402 19.39 5.30 24.41
CA THR A 402 18.54 5.19 25.61
C THR A 402 17.13 4.71 25.26
N ILE A 403 16.56 5.20 24.15
CA ILE A 403 15.23 4.80 23.67
C ILE A 403 15.24 3.34 23.21
N LEU A 404 16.27 2.91 22.47
CA LEU A 404 16.43 1.53 22.03
C LEU A 404 16.57 0.59 23.24
N GLU A 405 17.48 0.91 24.17
CA GLU A 405 17.67 0.15 25.41
C GLU A 405 16.37 0.05 26.22
N HIS A 406 15.55 1.10 26.25
CA HIS A 406 14.24 1.05 26.89
C HIS A 406 13.29 0.07 26.20
N ALA A 407 13.28 -0.02 24.87
CA ALA A 407 12.45 -0.99 24.14
C ALA A 407 12.82 -2.43 24.50
N TYR A 408 14.12 -2.73 24.50
CA TYR A 408 14.67 -4.05 24.81
C TYR A 408 14.58 -4.42 26.31
N SER A 409 14.51 -3.42 27.19
CA SER A 409 14.24 -3.63 28.62
C SER A 409 12.75 -3.80 28.91
N LEU A 410 11.89 -3.13 28.15
CA LEU A 410 10.44 -3.19 28.30
C LEU A 410 9.85 -4.51 27.79
N VAL A 411 10.42 -5.08 26.73
CA VAL A 411 9.95 -6.29 26.05
C VAL A 411 11.01 -7.37 26.14
N ALA A 412 10.67 -8.50 26.77
CA ALA A 412 11.63 -9.57 27.06
C ALA A 412 12.15 -10.30 25.81
N ASP A 413 11.33 -10.43 24.77
CA ASP A 413 11.73 -11.02 23.48
C ASP A 413 12.31 -9.93 22.56
N PRO A 414 13.59 -10.04 22.15
CA PRO A 414 14.20 -9.11 21.20
C PRO A 414 13.41 -8.94 19.88
N ALA A 415 12.77 -9.99 19.38
CA ALA A 415 11.99 -9.92 18.15
C ALA A 415 10.70 -9.10 18.33
N GLU A 416 10.07 -9.17 19.51
CA GLU A 416 8.89 -8.36 19.83
C GLU A 416 9.27 -6.91 20.13
N ALA A 417 10.45 -6.66 20.72
CA ALA A 417 11.00 -5.31 20.89
C ALA A 417 11.24 -4.63 19.53
N GLU A 418 11.83 -5.34 18.57
CA GLU A 418 11.99 -4.88 17.19
C GLU A 418 10.64 -4.65 16.49
N LEU A 419 9.65 -5.51 16.75
CA LEU A 419 8.30 -5.33 16.22
C LEU A 419 7.64 -4.05 16.77
N LEU A 420 7.84 -3.73 18.06
CA LEU A 420 7.36 -2.49 18.66
C LEU A 420 7.97 -1.27 17.95
N LEU A 421 9.31 -1.24 17.82
CA LEU A 421 10.01 -0.15 17.14
C LEU A 421 9.58 -0.01 15.68
N THR A 422 9.52 -1.12 14.96
CA THR A 422 9.13 -1.17 13.55
C THR A 422 7.68 -0.72 13.35
N PHE A 423 6.75 -1.13 14.23
CA PHE A 423 5.36 -0.70 14.18
C PHE A 423 5.24 0.81 14.37
N LEU A 424 5.88 1.37 15.39
CA LEU A 424 5.83 2.81 15.68
C LEU A 424 6.46 3.62 14.53
N ALA A 425 7.61 3.19 14.04
CA ALA A 425 8.27 3.79 12.87
C ALA A 425 7.38 3.71 11.61
N TYR A 426 6.75 2.56 11.36
CA TYR A 426 5.86 2.37 10.21
C TYR A 426 4.66 3.31 10.26
N VAL A 427 3.99 3.42 11.42
CA VAL A 427 2.83 4.32 11.62
C VAL A 427 3.23 5.77 11.38
N TYR A 428 4.43 6.16 11.81
CA TYR A 428 4.97 7.50 11.57
C TYR A 428 5.29 7.77 10.10
N GLN A 429 5.98 6.84 9.44
CA GLN A 429 6.49 7.01 8.08
C GLN A 429 5.42 6.80 7.01
N ASN A 430 4.34 6.07 7.31
CA ASN A 430 3.32 5.67 6.35
C ASN A 430 1.92 6.14 6.77
N PRO A 431 1.67 7.45 6.89
CA PRO A 431 0.41 7.97 7.43
C PRO A 431 -0.82 7.59 6.57
N GLY A 432 -0.63 7.28 5.28
CA GLY A 432 -1.68 6.77 4.39
C GLY A 432 -1.97 5.26 4.49
N LYS A 433 -1.15 4.49 5.21
CA LYS A 433 -1.26 3.03 5.30
C LYS A 433 -1.70 2.61 6.69
N ARG A 434 -2.89 2.03 6.78
CA ARG A 434 -3.48 1.62 8.05
C ARG A 434 -2.98 0.23 8.46
N VAL A 435 -2.34 0.15 9.63
CA VAL A 435 -2.06 -1.13 10.27
C VAL A 435 -3.36 -1.71 10.84
N ARG A 436 -3.68 -2.97 10.48
CA ARG A 436 -4.95 -3.64 10.83
C ARG A 436 -4.90 -4.43 12.14
N TRP A 437 -3.85 -4.21 12.92
CA TRP A 437 -3.59 -4.80 14.22
C TRP A 437 -2.99 -3.73 15.14
N ALA A 438 -2.98 -3.97 16.45
CA ALA A 438 -2.49 -3.05 17.47
C ALA A 438 -1.55 -3.77 18.44
N ILE A 439 -0.61 -3.02 19.03
CA ILE A 439 0.26 -3.53 20.09
C ILE A 439 -0.46 -3.46 21.43
N VAL A 440 -0.37 -4.54 22.21
CA VAL A 440 -0.82 -4.58 23.59
C VAL A 440 0.41 -4.67 24.49
N LEU A 441 0.72 -3.58 25.20
CA LEU A 441 1.78 -3.57 26.21
C LEU A 441 1.18 -3.85 27.59
N PHE A 442 1.53 -4.98 28.20
CA PHE A 442 1.13 -5.34 29.57
C PHE A 442 2.36 -5.63 30.43
N GLY A 443 2.28 -5.31 31.73
CA GLY A 443 3.39 -5.53 32.67
C GLY A 443 3.24 -4.69 33.93
N ILE A 444 4.23 -4.75 34.82
CA ILE A 444 4.23 -4.01 36.10
C ILE A 444 4.11 -2.50 35.90
N GLN A 445 3.54 -1.81 36.89
CA GLN A 445 3.51 -0.35 36.89
C GLN A 445 4.94 0.21 37.00
N GLY A 446 5.21 1.34 36.34
CA GLY A 446 6.50 2.02 36.43
C GLY A 446 7.61 1.52 35.49
N ASN A 447 7.35 0.53 34.64
CA ASN A 447 8.33 0.06 33.63
C ASN A 447 8.38 0.93 32.36
N GLY A 448 7.68 2.06 32.33
CA GLY A 448 7.78 3.05 31.25
C GLY A 448 6.88 2.82 30.03
N LYS A 449 5.81 2.01 30.10
CA LYS A 449 4.85 1.86 28.97
C LYS A 449 4.33 3.20 28.42
N SER A 450 3.98 4.14 29.31
CA SER A 450 3.43 5.45 28.92
C SER A 450 4.44 6.34 28.19
N PHE A 451 5.75 6.07 28.28
CA PHE A 451 6.78 6.78 27.53
C PHE A 451 6.51 6.70 26.01
N TRP A 452 6.18 5.51 25.50
CA TRP A 452 5.95 5.29 24.07
C TRP A 452 4.72 6.04 23.55
N VAL A 453 3.69 6.15 24.38
CA VAL A 453 2.49 6.94 24.06
C VAL A 453 2.85 8.43 23.96
N GLU A 454 3.58 8.94 24.95
CA GLU A 454 4.00 10.34 24.98
C GLU A 454 4.99 10.67 23.85
N LEU A 455 5.90 9.75 23.52
CA LEU A 455 6.81 9.87 22.37
C LEU A 455 6.01 10.05 21.06
N MET A 456 5.04 9.17 20.78
CA MET A 456 4.23 9.27 19.57
C MET A 456 3.37 10.54 19.54
N LYS A 457 2.83 10.97 20.69
CA LYS A 457 2.08 12.23 20.79
C LYS A 457 2.96 13.44 20.45
N ARG A 458 4.21 13.45 20.91
CA ARG A 458 5.17 14.52 20.58
C ARG A 458 5.61 14.51 19.13
N LEU A 459 5.80 13.33 18.54
CA LEU A 459 6.20 13.19 17.14
C LEU A 459 5.06 13.56 16.17
N MET A 460 3.83 13.14 16.46
CA MET A 460 2.71 13.22 15.51
C MET A 460 1.73 14.37 15.79
N GLY A 461 1.83 15.04 16.94
CA GLY A 461 0.99 16.17 17.33
C GLY A 461 -0.49 15.84 17.24
N HIS A 462 -1.23 16.64 16.47
CA HIS A 462 -2.69 16.50 16.29
C HIS A 462 -3.13 15.17 15.65
N ASN A 463 -2.22 14.40 15.03
CA ASN A 463 -2.54 13.10 14.44
C ASN A 463 -2.44 11.93 15.43
N ALA A 464 -1.92 12.16 16.64
CA ALA A 464 -1.92 11.19 17.71
C ALA A 464 -2.96 11.56 18.77
N GLY A 465 -3.49 10.55 19.45
CA GLY A 465 -4.51 10.71 20.49
C GLY A 465 -4.38 9.65 21.56
N GLU A 466 -5.06 9.89 22.66
CA GLU A 466 -5.08 9.01 23.81
C GLU A 466 -6.50 8.97 24.36
N VAL A 467 -6.94 7.78 24.77
CA VAL A 467 -8.30 7.56 25.25
C VAL A 467 -8.28 6.56 26.40
N ALA A 468 -9.06 6.84 27.45
CA ALA A 468 -9.27 5.88 28.53
C ALA A 468 -10.13 4.71 28.03
N GLY A 469 -9.87 3.49 28.50
CA GLY A 469 -10.63 2.31 28.11
C GLY A 469 -12.14 2.42 28.38
N THR A 470 -12.54 3.20 29.39
CA THR A 470 -13.96 3.49 29.71
C THR A 470 -14.66 4.36 28.65
N THR A 471 -13.90 5.14 27.88
CA THR A 471 -14.42 6.01 26.82
C THR A 471 -14.57 5.24 25.51
N VAL A 472 -13.77 4.19 25.29
CA VAL A 472 -13.83 3.34 24.09
C VAL A 472 -15.19 2.65 23.94
N SER A 473 -15.85 2.31 25.04
CA SER A 473 -17.16 1.65 25.05
C SER A 473 -18.35 2.62 24.90
N GLN A 474 -18.10 3.93 24.87
CA GLN A 474 -19.18 4.92 24.73
C GLN A 474 -19.69 5.05 23.30
N ARG A 475 -20.93 5.53 23.14
CA ARG A 475 -21.57 5.73 21.84
C ARG A 475 -20.89 6.76 20.92
N PHE A 476 -20.10 7.68 21.50
CA PHE A 476 -19.45 8.76 20.76
C PHE A 476 -17.97 8.43 20.54
N THR A 477 -17.55 8.38 19.28
CA THR A 477 -16.19 8.00 18.88
C THR A 477 -15.35 9.18 18.39
N GLY A 478 -15.64 10.39 18.89
CA GLY A 478 -14.94 11.62 18.48
C GLY A 478 -13.43 11.57 18.70
N TRP A 479 -12.98 10.81 19.70
CA TRP A 479 -11.58 10.54 20.00
C TRP A 479 -10.82 9.83 18.87
N ALA A 480 -11.51 9.15 17.96
CA ALA A 480 -10.90 8.45 16.82
C ALA A 480 -10.83 9.28 15.54
N VAL A 481 -11.46 10.46 15.52
CA VAL A 481 -11.57 11.28 14.31
C VAL A 481 -10.24 11.97 14.01
N ASN A 482 -9.79 11.88 12.75
CA ASN A 482 -8.57 12.52 12.24
C ASN A 482 -7.33 12.11 13.07
N LYS A 483 -7.16 10.79 13.27
CA LYS A 483 -6.04 10.21 14.02
C LYS A 483 -5.38 9.10 13.21
N LEU A 484 -4.05 9.07 13.27
CA LEU A 484 -3.20 8.00 12.76
C LEU A 484 -2.80 7.02 13.87
N PHE A 485 -2.58 7.56 15.08
CA PHE A 485 -2.20 6.79 16.25
C PHE A 485 -3.16 7.09 17.40
N ILE A 486 -3.62 6.05 18.09
CA ILE A 486 -4.45 6.16 19.28
C ILE A 486 -3.92 5.20 20.32
N ALA A 487 -3.53 5.74 21.47
CA ALA A 487 -3.23 4.95 22.65
C ALA A 487 -4.51 4.75 23.48
N ILE A 488 -4.71 3.53 23.97
CA ILE A 488 -5.81 3.20 24.88
C ILE A 488 -5.21 2.86 26.24
N GLU A 489 -5.43 3.72 27.24
CA GLU A 489 -5.00 3.46 28.61
C GLU A 489 -6.04 2.62 29.36
N GLU A 490 -5.57 1.58 30.07
CA GLU A 490 -6.38 0.67 30.88
C GLU A 490 -7.60 0.08 30.16
N ILE A 491 -7.39 -0.97 29.36
CA ILE A 491 -8.51 -1.84 28.95
C ILE A 491 -8.93 -2.66 30.18
N ARG A 492 -9.81 -2.10 31.02
CA ARG A 492 -10.47 -2.85 32.09
C ARG A 492 -11.50 -3.77 31.46
N VAL A 493 -11.25 -5.07 31.53
CA VAL A 493 -12.24 -6.11 31.24
C VAL A 493 -12.97 -6.42 32.55
N PRO A 494 -14.25 -6.06 32.73
CA PRO A 494 -15.03 -6.49 33.89
C PRO A 494 -14.98 -8.03 34.00
N SER A 495 -14.76 -8.55 35.22
CA SER A 495 -14.54 -9.98 35.50
C SER A 495 -15.59 -10.91 34.86
N ASP A 496 -16.82 -10.44 34.79
CA ASP A 496 -18.00 -11.22 34.36
C ASP A 496 -18.16 -11.23 32.82
N SER A 497 -17.30 -10.48 32.13
CA SER A 497 -17.32 -10.27 30.68
C SER A 497 -16.04 -10.71 29.96
N LYS A 498 -15.17 -11.46 30.65
CA LYS A 498 -13.96 -12.06 30.03
C LYS A 498 -14.30 -12.92 28.81
N SER A 499 -15.48 -13.54 28.77
CA SER A 499 -15.98 -14.32 27.64
C SER A 499 -16.72 -13.50 26.58
N SER A 500 -17.28 -12.33 26.92
CA SER A 500 -18.13 -11.54 26.02
C SER A 500 -17.38 -10.45 25.25
N ILE A 501 -16.22 -9.99 25.71
CA ILE A 501 -15.29 -9.18 24.88
C ILE A 501 -14.61 -10.08 23.82
N CYS A 502 -14.45 -11.37 24.13
CA CYS A 502 -14.01 -12.40 23.19
C CYS A 502 -15.15 -12.95 22.30
N SER A 503 -16.38 -12.40 22.39
CA SER A 503 -17.50 -12.80 21.54
C SER A 503 -17.69 -11.83 20.36
N PRO A 504 -17.77 -12.31 19.11
CA PRO A 504 -17.78 -11.50 17.89
C PRO A 504 -19.04 -10.64 17.66
N ALA A 505 -19.97 -10.57 18.62
CA ALA A 505 -21.30 -9.98 18.42
C ALA A 505 -21.38 -8.46 18.64
N ASN A 506 -20.50 -7.85 19.45
CA ASN A 506 -20.61 -6.40 19.80
C ASN A 506 -19.56 -5.49 19.16
N PHE A 507 -18.59 -6.05 18.42
CA PHE A 507 -17.72 -5.31 17.51
C PHE A 507 -18.07 -5.68 16.08
N ARG A 508 -18.82 -4.83 15.38
CA ARG A 508 -18.89 -4.90 13.90
C ARG A 508 -17.61 -4.33 13.29
N THR A 509 -16.50 -4.99 13.61
CA THR A 509 -15.23 -5.07 12.88
C THR A 509 -14.37 -6.03 13.71
N ARG A 510 -14.24 -7.27 13.22
CA ARG A 510 -13.42 -8.32 13.83
C ARG A 510 -11.96 -7.83 13.93
N ALA A 511 -11.40 -7.82 15.13
CA ALA A 511 -9.97 -7.71 15.34
C ALA A 511 -9.58 -8.60 16.52
N CYS A 512 -8.96 -9.73 16.19
CA CYS A 512 -8.12 -10.49 17.09
C CYS A 512 -6.72 -9.87 16.97
N VAL A 513 -6.18 -9.34 18.06
CA VAL A 513 -4.73 -9.34 18.25
C VAL A 513 -4.51 -9.87 19.62
N ARG A 514 -3.98 -11.06 19.66
CA ARG A 514 -3.36 -11.57 20.84
C ARG A 514 -2.18 -12.36 20.22
N CYS A 515 -0.97 -12.04 20.69
CA CYS A 515 -0.13 -13.14 21.08
C CYS A 515 -0.84 -13.62 22.34
N LEU A 516 -1.41 -14.82 22.18
CA LEU A 516 -2.64 -15.41 22.72
C LEU A 516 -3.91 -15.24 21.87
#